data_AF-A0AAV1TLQ9-F1
#
_entry.id   AF-A0AAV1TLQ9-F1
#
_cell.length_a   1.000
_cell.length_b   1.000
_cell.length_c   1.000
_cell.angle_alpha   90.00
_cell.angle_beta   90.00
_cell.angle_gamma   90.00
#
_symmetry.space_group_name_H-M   'P 1'
#
loop_
_entity.id
_entity.type
_entity.pdbx_description
1 polymer ?
#
loop_
_entity_poly.entity_id
_entity_poly.type
_entity_poly.pdbx_seq_one_letter_code
_entity_poly.pdbx_strand_id
1 'polypeptide(L)'
;MISSDSSKKKAAPKSRKRKTSDAGAGGRSLLGPGKRLLSDGDTSITGSDSCTDIQGAQAAQSKPLARGELVDSIKHMLFGFGDENEPRDETAQLMEELVVEYVHAMTKKAMDLAAVKGKLDTECFIFLIRKDPERYNRVAELLRANDEFRAALNSGFDPSDENMY
;
A
#
# COMPACT_ATOMS: atom_id res chain seq x y z
N MET A 1 -19.38 -41.70 -62.17
CA MET A 1 -19.58 -40.32 -62.66
C MET A 1 -18.72 -39.43 -61.76
N ILE A 2 -17.46 -39.17 -62.13
CA ILE A 2 -16.96 -38.00 -62.88
C ILE A 2 -16.91 -36.72 -62.01
N SER A 3 -15.66 -36.33 -61.69
CA SER A 3 -15.11 -34.96 -61.49
C SER A 3 -15.67 -34.08 -60.34
N SER A 4 -14.94 -33.19 -59.66
CA SER A 4 -13.79 -32.34 -60.04
C SER A 4 -13.10 -31.68 -58.82
N ASP A 5 -11.76 -31.64 -58.86
CA ASP A 5 -10.83 -30.49 -58.68
C ASP A 5 -11.03 -29.39 -57.59
N SER A 6 -10.03 -29.19 -56.71
CA SER A 6 -9.09 -28.02 -56.79
C SER A 6 -8.41 -27.64 -55.46
N SER A 7 -7.10 -27.41 -55.56
CA SER A 7 -6.20 -26.94 -54.50
C SER A 7 -6.30 -25.42 -54.32
N LYS A 8 -6.19 -24.90 -53.08
CA LYS A 8 -5.83 -23.49 -52.86
C LYS A 8 -4.94 -23.26 -51.62
N LYS A 9 -3.84 -22.56 -51.87
CA LYS A 9 -2.73 -22.18 -50.99
C LYS A 9 -3.03 -20.91 -50.16
N LYS A 10 -2.37 -20.84 -48.98
CA LYS A 10 -1.76 -19.71 -48.24
C LYS A 10 -2.59 -18.46 -47.89
N ALA A 11 -2.47 -18.01 -46.62
CA ALA A 11 -1.74 -16.79 -46.25
C ALA A 11 -1.68 -16.57 -44.72
N ALA A 12 -0.53 -16.11 -44.21
CA ALA A 12 -0.29 -15.68 -42.83
C ALA A 12 -0.57 -14.17 -42.66
N PRO A 13 -1.02 -13.69 -41.48
CA PRO A 13 -1.28 -12.27 -41.27
C PRO A 13 -0.01 -11.47 -40.95
N LYS A 14 0.14 -10.33 -41.65
CA LYS A 14 1.25 -9.36 -41.56
C LYS A 14 1.12 -8.40 -40.38
N SER A 15 2.24 -8.14 -39.71
CA SER A 15 2.45 -7.14 -38.66
C SER A 15 2.26 -5.70 -39.18
N ARG A 16 1.45 -4.90 -38.50
CA ARG A 16 1.12 -3.51 -38.87
C ARG A 16 1.99 -2.53 -38.09
N LYS A 17 2.97 -1.93 -38.80
CA LYS A 17 3.82 -0.81 -38.36
C LYS A 17 3.21 0.50 -38.90
N ARG A 18 2.87 1.47 -38.04
CA ARG A 18 2.56 2.87 -38.44
C ARG A 18 3.57 3.74 -37.70
N LYS A 19 4.61 4.27 -38.36
CA LYS A 19 4.69 5.40 -39.31
C LYS A 19 4.45 6.74 -38.62
N THR A 20 5.58 7.36 -38.29
CA THR A 20 5.79 8.75 -37.93
C THR A 20 5.54 9.65 -39.14
N SER A 21 4.92 10.80 -38.93
CA SER A 21 5.08 11.97 -39.79
C SER A 21 4.83 13.24 -38.99
N ASP A 22 5.91 14.02 -38.94
CA ASP A 22 6.05 15.43 -38.59
C ASP A 22 5.25 16.36 -39.53
N ALA A 23 4.84 17.53 -39.00
CA ALA A 23 4.91 18.87 -39.62
C ALA A 23 3.75 19.83 -39.24
N GLY A 24 4.11 21.03 -38.75
CA GLY A 24 3.42 22.31 -38.97
C GLY A 24 2.68 22.92 -37.75
N ALA A 25 3.24 23.87 -37.00
CA ALA A 25 3.49 25.31 -37.27
C ALA A 25 2.36 26.23 -36.75
N GLY A 26 2.72 27.22 -35.91
CA GLY A 26 1.82 28.33 -35.56
C GLY A 26 2.15 29.05 -34.26
N GLY A 27 3.20 29.89 -34.25
CA GLY A 27 3.45 30.84 -33.18
C GLY A 27 2.60 32.11 -33.33
N ARG A 28 2.01 32.60 -32.23
CA ARG A 28 1.61 34.02 -32.08
C ARG A 28 1.84 34.46 -30.64
N SER A 29 2.84 35.31 -30.48
CA SER A 29 3.10 36.17 -29.33
C SER A 29 2.08 37.31 -29.26
N LEU A 30 1.59 37.63 -28.06
CA LEU A 30 1.06 38.95 -27.68
C LEU A 30 1.28 39.14 -26.18
N LEU A 31 2.13 40.11 -25.83
CA LEU A 31 2.42 40.57 -24.47
C LEU A 31 1.52 41.76 -24.13
N GLY A 32 0.94 41.75 -22.93
CA GLY A 32 0.27 42.89 -22.29
C GLY A 32 -0.14 42.54 -20.84
N PRO A 33 -0.08 43.48 -19.88
CA PRO A 33 0.39 43.20 -18.52
C PRO A 33 -0.74 43.07 -17.48
N GLY A 34 -0.55 42.24 -16.45
CA GLY A 34 -1.52 42.15 -15.35
C GLY A 34 -1.09 41.25 -14.21
N LYS A 35 -0.65 41.88 -13.13
CA LYS A 35 -0.34 41.36 -11.78
C LYS A 35 -1.22 40.17 -11.32
N ARG A 36 -0.58 39.15 -10.71
CA ARG A 36 -1.00 38.31 -9.55
C ARG A 36 0.09 37.23 -9.35
N LEU A 37 1.01 37.44 -8.42
CA LEU A 37 1.09 36.86 -7.07
C LEU A 37 1.16 35.32 -7.02
N LEU A 38 2.12 34.86 -6.22
CA LEU A 38 2.77 33.55 -6.15
C LEU A 38 1.88 32.39 -5.63
N SER A 39 2.44 31.19 -5.86
CA SER A 39 2.20 29.86 -5.25
C SER A 39 0.98 29.07 -5.73
N ASP A 40 1.21 27.96 -6.45
CA ASP A 40 1.12 26.61 -5.87
C ASP A 40 1.65 25.55 -6.86
N GLY A 41 2.25 24.50 -6.29
CA GLY A 41 3.05 23.49 -6.97
C GLY A 41 2.26 22.51 -7.82
N ASP A 42 2.81 22.22 -9.00
CA ASP A 42 2.41 21.16 -9.92
C ASP A 42 2.70 19.77 -9.30
N THR A 43 1.65 19.04 -8.94
CA THR A 43 1.72 17.63 -8.56
C THR A 43 1.55 16.80 -9.83
N SER A 44 2.68 16.48 -10.46
CA SER A 44 2.74 15.50 -11.55
C SER A 44 2.88 14.10 -10.95
N ILE A 45 1.80 13.32 -11.06
CA ILE A 45 1.74 11.91 -10.63
C ILE A 45 2.20 11.05 -11.81
N THR A 46 3.48 10.72 -11.86
CA THR A 46 4.02 9.76 -12.82
C THR A 46 4.06 8.38 -12.17
N GLY A 47 3.16 7.51 -12.64
CA GLY A 47 3.15 6.09 -12.33
C GLY A 47 4.30 5.37 -13.05
N SER A 48 5.13 4.69 -12.27
CA SER A 48 6.09 3.68 -12.72
C SER A 48 6.65 3.00 -11.48
N ASP A 49 6.17 1.80 -11.14
CA ASP A 49 7.00 0.89 -10.37
C ASP A 49 7.02 -0.47 -11.07
N SER A 50 8.15 -0.71 -11.71
CA SER A 50 8.49 -1.95 -12.40
C SER A 50 9.38 -2.74 -11.45
N CYS A 51 9.01 -4.00 -11.22
CA CYS A 51 9.77 -4.99 -10.48
C CYS A 51 11.21 -5.14 -11.04
N THR A 52 12.22 -4.82 -10.21
CA THR A 52 13.60 -5.32 -10.38
C THR A 52 14.29 -5.54 -9.03
N ASP A 53 14.61 -6.80 -8.80
CA ASP A 53 15.79 -7.37 -8.15
C ASP A 53 16.13 -7.05 -6.68
N ILE A 54 16.04 -8.12 -5.89
CA ILE A 54 16.66 -8.32 -4.59
C ILE A 54 18.19 -8.26 -4.76
N GLN A 55 18.79 -7.13 -4.43
CA GLN A 55 20.23 -7.03 -4.13
C GLN A 55 20.53 -5.75 -3.35
N GLY A 56 20.85 -5.93 -2.07
CA GLY A 56 21.33 -4.88 -1.18
C GLY A 56 20.52 -4.79 0.11
N ALA A 57 20.92 -5.54 1.13
CA ALA A 57 20.53 -5.25 2.52
C ALA A 57 21.21 -3.94 2.96
N GLN A 58 20.71 -2.80 2.46
CA GLN A 58 20.93 -1.54 3.13
C GLN A 58 19.99 -1.55 4.33
N ALA A 59 20.56 -1.56 5.53
CA ALA A 59 19.81 -1.30 6.75
C ALA A 59 19.16 0.08 6.58
N ALA A 60 17.89 0.10 6.19
CA ALA A 60 17.09 1.29 6.19
C ALA A 60 17.20 1.86 7.61
N GLN A 61 17.83 3.03 7.73
CA GLN A 61 17.84 3.77 8.98
C GLN A 61 16.42 4.27 9.20
N SER A 62 15.56 3.38 9.70
CA SER A 62 14.25 3.77 10.22
C SER A 62 14.53 4.73 11.36
N LYS A 63 14.10 5.99 11.20
CA LYS A 63 14.13 6.95 12.30
C LYS A 63 13.47 6.28 13.51
N PRO A 64 14.10 6.28 14.68
CA PRO A 64 13.41 5.84 15.88
C PRO A 64 12.16 6.71 16.02
N LEU A 65 11.02 6.09 16.33
CA LEU A 65 9.78 6.82 16.61
C LEU A 65 10.13 7.93 17.62
N ALA A 66 9.86 9.18 17.27
CA ALA A 66 10.15 10.26 18.19
C ALA A 66 9.17 10.18 19.36
N ARG A 67 9.67 10.41 20.58
CA ARG A 67 8.84 10.45 21.79
C ARG A 67 7.72 11.47 21.60
N GLY A 68 6.47 11.04 21.76
CA GLY A 68 5.29 11.89 21.60
C GLY A 68 4.49 11.64 20.33
N GLU A 69 5.02 10.91 19.34
CA GLU A 69 4.33 10.69 18.05
C GLU A 69 3.06 9.84 18.20
N LEU A 70 3.01 8.95 19.20
CA LEU A 70 1.88 8.03 19.38
C LEU A 70 0.81 8.58 20.34
N VAL A 71 1.10 9.66 21.07
CA VAL A 71 0.27 10.17 22.19
C VAL A 71 -1.17 10.39 21.76
N ASP A 72 -1.42 11.11 20.67
CA ASP A 72 -2.78 11.42 20.23
C ASP A 72 -3.56 10.16 19.86
N SER A 73 -2.93 9.21 19.16
CA SER A 73 -3.56 7.94 18.83
C SER A 73 -3.83 7.08 20.08
N ILE A 74 -2.96 7.14 21.08
CA ILE A 74 -3.14 6.45 22.37
C ILE A 74 -4.34 7.02 23.11
N LYS A 75 -4.54 8.35 23.13
CA LYS A 75 -5.72 8.94 23.76
C LYS A 75 -7.03 8.39 23.17
N HIS A 76 -7.11 8.31 21.84
CA HIS A 76 -8.27 7.74 21.16
C HIS A 76 -8.45 6.24 21.48
N MET A 77 -7.36 5.47 21.57
CA MET A 77 -7.42 4.08 21.99
C MET A 77 -7.89 3.93 23.44
N LEU A 78 -7.36 4.73 24.37
CA LEU A 78 -7.76 4.72 25.78
C LEU A 78 -9.25 4.96 25.93
N PHE A 79 -9.80 5.96 25.23
CA PHE A 79 -11.25 6.17 25.18
C PHE A 79 -12.00 4.95 24.63
N GLY A 80 -11.49 4.32 23.57
CA GLY A 80 -12.05 3.08 23.03
C GLY A 80 -12.02 1.89 24.00
N PHE A 81 -11.12 1.90 24.99
CA PHE A 81 -11.06 0.93 26.09
C PHE A 81 -11.90 1.33 27.31
N GLY A 82 -12.61 2.47 27.26
CA GLY A 82 -13.52 2.94 28.30
C GLY A 82 -12.92 3.95 29.29
N ASP A 83 -11.78 4.55 28.97
CA ASP A 83 -11.21 5.67 29.74
C ASP A 83 -11.98 6.99 29.48
N GLU A 84 -11.57 8.07 30.14
CA GLU A 84 -12.12 9.42 29.92
C GLU A 84 -11.88 9.91 28.47
N ASN A 85 -12.75 10.80 27.99
CA ASN A 85 -12.63 11.41 26.64
C ASN A 85 -11.31 12.17 26.46
N GLU A 86 -10.82 12.80 27.53
CA GLU A 86 -9.55 13.54 27.55
C GLU A 86 -8.65 12.98 28.67
N PRO A 87 -7.97 11.84 28.45
CA PRO A 87 -7.06 11.29 29.44
C PRO A 87 -5.84 12.21 29.60
N ARG A 88 -5.30 12.27 30.82
CA ARG A 88 -4.16 13.14 31.16
C ARG A 88 -2.95 12.85 30.27
N ASP A 89 -2.25 13.91 29.87
CA ASP A 89 -1.05 13.82 29.01
C ASP A 89 0.03 12.91 29.60
N GLU A 90 0.24 12.98 30.92
CA GLU A 90 1.19 12.13 31.64
C GLU A 90 0.83 10.63 31.51
N THR A 91 -0.47 10.31 31.51
CA THR A 91 -0.95 8.93 31.35
C THR A 91 -0.73 8.46 29.92
N ALA A 92 -1.04 9.30 28.93
CA ALA A 92 -0.82 8.96 27.52
C ALA A 92 0.67 8.79 27.18
N GLN A 93 1.54 9.64 27.73
CA GLN A 93 3.00 9.53 27.58
C GLN A 93 3.56 8.27 28.23
N LEU A 94 3.10 7.92 29.43
CA LEU A 94 3.50 6.67 30.08
C LEU A 94 3.03 5.45 29.26
N MET A 95 1.80 5.48 28.75
CA MET A 95 1.28 4.40 27.90
C MET A 95 2.07 4.26 26.60
N GLU A 96 2.53 5.36 26.01
CA GLU A 96 3.43 5.33 24.85
C GLU A 96 4.72 4.57 25.17
N GLU A 97 5.37 4.90 26.29
CA GLU A 97 6.60 4.23 26.71
C GLU A 97 6.41 2.72 26.91
N LEU A 98 5.32 2.32 27.56
CA LEU A 98 4.97 0.91 27.78
C LEU A 98 4.68 0.18 26.47
N VAL A 99 3.98 0.82 25.53
CA VAL A 99 3.67 0.23 24.22
C VAL A 99 4.94 0.03 23.39
N VAL A 100 5.82 1.03 23.36
CA VAL A 100 7.09 0.93 22.64
C VAL A 100 7.96 -0.20 23.20
N GLU A 101 8.07 -0.30 24.53
CA GLU A 101 8.80 -1.38 25.18
C GLU A 101 8.20 -2.75 24.84
N TYR A 102 6.86 -2.87 24.88
CA TYR A 102 6.16 -4.10 24.55
C TYR A 102 6.39 -4.54 23.10
N VAL A 103 6.28 -3.61 22.14
CA VAL A 103 6.52 -3.90 20.72
C VAL A 103 7.98 -4.33 20.52
N HIS A 104 8.93 -3.67 21.17
CA HIS A 104 10.33 -4.05 21.09
C HIS A 104 10.57 -5.47 21.63
N ALA A 105 10.02 -5.78 22.82
CA ALA A 105 10.15 -7.09 23.44
C ALA A 105 9.48 -8.21 22.63
N MET A 106 8.31 -7.94 22.04
CA MET A 106 7.62 -8.88 21.17
C MET A 106 8.39 -9.12 19.88
N THR A 107 8.86 -8.05 19.23
CA THR A 107 9.59 -8.14 17.97
C THR A 107 10.90 -8.91 18.14
N LYS A 108 11.62 -8.71 19.25
CA LYS A 108 12.82 -9.48 19.56
C LYS A 108 12.54 -10.98 19.63
N LYS A 109 11.48 -11.40 20.34
CA LYS A 109 11.05 -12.81 20.41
C LYS A 109 10.63 -13.34 19.03
N ALA A 110 9.98 -12.52 18.21
CA ALA A 110 9.57 -12.90 16.86
C ALA A 110 10.79 -13.07 15.94
N MET A 111 11.83 -12.25 16.10
CA MET A 111 13.09 -12.37 15.39
C MET A 111 13.84 -13.66 15.74
N ASP A 112 13.84 -14.08 17.01
CA ASP A 112 14.43 -15.35 17.42
C ASP A 112 13.76 -16.55 16.73
N LEU A 113 12.42 -16.51 16.60
CA LEU A 113 11.65 -17.51 15.84
C LEU A 113 11.93 -17.42 14.34
N ALA A 114 12.03 -16.20 13.80
CA ALA A 114 12.34 -15.95 12.41
C ALA A 114 13.74 -16.46 12.03
N ALA A 115 14.71 -16.42 12.94
CA ALA A 115 16.05 -16.95 12.71
C ALA A 115 16.04 -18.47 12.50
N VAL A 116 15.16 -19.19 13.18
CA VAL A 116 14.95 -20.65 13.00
C VAL A 116 14.16 -20.93 11.71
N LYS A 117 13.12 -20.13 11.44
CA LYS A 117 12.23 -20.30 10.29
C LYS A 117 12.87 -19.81 8.97
N GLY A 118 13.86 -18.93 9.03
CA GLY A 118 14.54 -18.29 7.90
C GLY A 118 13.87 -17.02 7.36
N LYS A 119 12.68 -16.65 7.86
CA LYS A 119 12.00 -15.39 7.50
C LYS A 119 11.16 -14.84 8.65
N LEU A 120 11.11 -13.50 8.76
CA LEU A 120 10.19 -12.82 9.66
C LEU A 120 8.84 -12.66 8.95
N ASP A 121 7.83 -13.34 9.47
CA ASP A 121 6.49 -13.39 8.88
C ASP A 121 5.42 -13.25 9.98
N THR A 122 4.17 -12.98 9.59
CA THR A 122 3.02 -12.87 10.50
C THR A 122 2.85 -14.08 11.40
N GLU A 123 3.12 -15.28 10.88
CA GLU A 123 3.10 -16.53 11.64
C GLU A 123 4.04 -16.52 12.86
N CYS A 124 5.17 -15.81 12.81
CA CYS A 124 6.08 -15.71 13.94
C CYS A 124 5.42 -14.97 15.12
N PHE A 125 4.62 -13.94 14.83
CA PHE A 125 3.86 -13.22 15.85
C PHE A 125 2.66 -14.04 16.35
N ILE A 126 1.94 -14.72 15.44
CA ILE A 126 0.82 -15.61 15.79
C ILE A 126 1.28 -16.72 16.73
N PHE A 127 2.48 -17.27 16.50
CA PHE A 127 3.05 -18.29 17.38
C PHE A 127 3.33 -17.79 18.79
N LEU A 128 3.71 -16.52 18.98
CA LEU A 128 3.93 -15.94 20.30
C LEU A 128 2.63 -15.80 21.10
N ILE A 129 1.54 -15.42 20.44
CA ILE A 129 0.23 -15.17 21.07
C ILE A 129 -0.64 -16.42 21.23
N ARG A 130 -0.22 -17.58 20.70
CA ARG A 130 -1.01 -18.84 20.66
C ARG A 130 -1.55 -19.36 22.00
N LYS A 131 -1.04 -18.84 23.13
CA LYS A 131 -1.50 -19.22 24.47
C LYS A 131 -2.73 -18.43 24.91
N ASP A 132 -3.00 -17.31 24.28
CA ASP A 132 -4.14 -16.44 24.55
C ASP A 132 -5.22 -16.69 23.48
N PRO A 133 -6.29 -17.44 23.80
CA PRO A 133 -7.29 -17.83 22.81
C PRO A 133 -8.09 -16.63 22.29
N GLU A 134 -8.33 -15.61 23.13
CA GLU A 134 -9.10 -14.43 22.73
C GLU A 134 -8.33 -13.61 21.70
N ARG A 135 -7.05 -13.33 21.98
CA ARG A 135 -6.17 -12.61 21.05
C ARG A 135 -5.93 -13.42 19.78
N TYR A 136 -5.73 -14.73 19.90
CA TYR A 136 -5.50 -15.61 18.76
C TYR A 136 -6.70 -15.60 17.79
N ASN A 137 -7.92 -15.78 18.31
CA ASN A 137 -9.13 -15.75 17.49
C ASN A 137 -9.33 -14.38 16.86
N ARG A 138 -9.12 -13.30 17.62
CA ARG A 138 -9.27 -11.94 17.11
C ARG A 138 -8.33 -11.64 15.94
N VAL A 139 -7.08 -12.09 16.02
CA VAL A 139 -6.11 -11.91 14.92
C VAL A 139 -6.56 -12.68 13.67
N ALA A 140 -7.07 -13.91 13.83
CA ALA A 140 -7.57 -14.69 12.71
C ALA A 140 -8.76 -14.01 11.99
N GLU A 141 -9.69 -13.42 12.76
CA GLU A 141 -10.80 -12.64 12.20
C GLU A 141 -10.32 -11.40 11.45
N LEU A 142 -9.39 -10.63 12.03
CA LEU A 142 -8.88 -9.39 11.44
C LEU A 142 -8.12 -9.65 10.14
N LEU A 143 -7.32 -10.71 10.08
CA LEU A 143 -6.62 -11.11 8.85
C LEU A 143 -7.60 -11.51 7.76
N ARG A 144 -8.62 -12.32 8.11
CA ARG A 144 -9.68 -12.70 7.16
C ARG A 144 -10.43 -11.49 6.60
N ALA A 145 -10.82 -10.54 7.47
CA ALA A 145 -11.49 -9.33 7.04
C ALA A 145 -10.58 -8.47 6.15
N ASN A 146 -9.28 -8.36 6.49
CA ASN A 146 -8.32 -7.64 5.67
C ASN A 146 -8.19 -8.23 4.26
N ASP A 147 -8.14 -9.55 4.14
CA ASP A 147 -8.08 -10.24 2.85
C ASP A 147 -9.34 -9.96 2.01
N GLU A 148 -10.51 -9.95 2.64
CA GLU A 148 -11.79 -9.59 1.99
C GLU A 148 -11.80 -8.13 1.51
N PHE A 149 -11.35 -7.18 2.36
CA PHE A 149 -11.22 -5.77 1.97
C PHE A 149 -10.26 -5.60 0.78
N ARG A 150 -9.11 -6.29 0.81
CA ARG A 150 -8.14 -6.23 -0.30
C ARG A 150 -8.68 -6.85 -1.57
N ALA A 151 -9.46 -7.93 -1.47
CA ALA A 151 -10.13 -8.53 -2.62
C ALA A 151 -11.16 -7.57 -3.24
N ALA A 152 -11.96 -6.89 -2.43
CA ALA A 152 -12.93 -5.90 -2.90
C ALA A 152 -12.27 -4.69 -3.57
N LEU A 153 -11.18 -4.17 -3.00
CA LEU A 153 -10.41 -3.09 -3.63
C LEU A 153 -9.79 -3.53 -4.96
N ASN A 154 -9.36 -4.78 -5.06
CA ASN A 154 -8.74 -5.32 -6.26
C ASN A 154 -9.76 -5.80 -7.31
N SER A 155 -11.04 -5.93 -6.96
CA SER A 155 -12.09 -6.37 -7.90
C SER A 155 -12.58 -5.26 -8.84
N GLY A 156 -12.02 -4.05 -8.73
CA GLY A 156 -12.44 -2.88 -9.52
C GLY A 156 -13.77 -2.29 -9.05
N PHE A 157 -14.15 -2.54 -7.80
CA PHE A 157 -15.35 -1.95 -7.19
C PHE A 157 -15.08 -0.47 -6.90
N ASP A 158 -15.70 0.43 -7.69
CA ASP A 158 -15.78 1.85 -7.37
C ASP A 158 -17.15 2.13 -6.71
N PRO A 159 -17.20 2.47 -5.41
CA PRO A 159 -18.44 2.78 -4.72
C PRO A 159 -19.15 4.03 -5.26
N SER A 160 -18.50 4.79 -6.15
CA SER A 160 -19.03 5.99 -6.80
C SER A 160 -19.60 5.71 -8.20
N ASP A 161 -19.49 4.47 -8.70
CA ASP A 161 -20.00 4.11 -10.02
C ASP A 161 -21.54 4.02 -10.00
N GLU A 162 -22.19 5.13 -10.34
CA GLU A 162 -23.66 5.28 -10.43
C GLU A 162 -24.31 4.27 -11.40
N ASN A 163 -23.54 3.59 -12.24
CA ASN A 163 -24.02 2.59 -13.20
C ASN A 163 -24.38 1.22 -12.59
N MET A 164 -24.26 1.05 -11.27
CA MET A 164 -24.58 -0.19 -10.54
C MET A 164 -25.96 -0.18 -9.84
N TYR A 165 -26.76 0.87 -10.00
CA TYR A 165 -28.14 0.96 -9.50
C TYR A 165 -29.16 1.25 -10.60
#